data_AF-A0ABD5BTP5-F1
#
_entry.id   AF-A0ABD5BTP5-F1
#
_cell.length_a   1.000
_cell.length_b   1.000
_cell.length_c   1.000
_cell.angle_alpha   90.00
_cell.angle_beta   90.00
_cell.angle_gamma   90.00
#
_symmetry.space_group_name_H-M   'P 1'
#
loop_
_entity.id
_entity.type
_entity.pdbx_description
1 polymer ?
#
loop_
_entity_poly.entity_id
_entity_poly.type
_entity_poly.pdbx_seq_one_letter_code
_entity_poly.pdbx_strand_id
1 'polypeptide(L)'
;MNIHPWTILSGKMAEQFPPRPSARVTWWTKERVAELRRLAPNHTIAEMSLIMGASTTVIRSKAEYEGILFKKVRHHIPKEQARSILRKYAGKLSAAEIGELFGLSTKTIYRLAQNTGISLQRYGDNHHSAKVSSNDVELCRALYEEGVPVTIIAEKMELPKRYVSQVIRFYGRKRDLQ
;
A
#
# COMPACT_ATOMS: atom_id res chain seq x y z
N MET A 1 -15.01 8.43 30.53
CA MET A 1 -15.76 7.18 30.32
C MET A 1 -15.62 6.78 28.85
N ASN A 2 -14.79 5.79 28.55
CA ASN A 2 -14.63 5.29 27.19
C ASN A 2 -15.75 4.29 26.90
N ILE A 3 -16.78 4.75 26.20
CA ILE A 3 -17.86 3.91 25.72
C ILE A 3 -17.27 3.09 24.58
N HIS A 4 -17.10 1.79 24.79
CA HIS A 4 -16.55 0.91 23.77
C HIS A 4 -17.54 0.76 22.59
N PRO A 5 -17.05 0.69 21.33
CA PRO A 5 -17.91 0.69 20.14
C PRO A 5 -18.95 -0.43 20.04
N TRP A 6 -18.84 -1.49 20.84
CA TRP A 6 -19.79 -2.62 20.85
C TRP A 6 -21.11 -2.30 21.58
N THR A 7 -21.17 -1.23 22.38
CA THR A 7 -22.38 -0.81 23.10
C THR A 7 -23.46 -0.22 22.15
N ILE A 8 -23.06 0.24 20.97
CA ILE A 8 -23.91 0.97 20.02
C ILE A 8 -24.69 0.03 19.07
N LEU A 9 -24.36 -1.27 19.03
CA LEU A 9 -24.90 -2.22 18.03
C LEU A 9 -25.84 -3.30 18.64
N SER A 10 -26.50 -2.97 19.75
CA SER A 10 -27.17 -3.94 20.63
C SER A 10 -28.62 -4.31 20.25
N GLY A 11 -29.11 -3.94 19.08
CA GLY A 11 -30.55 -4.07 18.78
C GLY A 11 -30.98 -5.31 17.99
N LYS A 12 -30.20 -5.73 16.98
CA LYS A 12 -30.67 -6.73 15.98
C LYS A 12 -29.69 -7.85 15.65
N MET A 13 -28.49 -7.84 16.23
CA MET A 13 -27.45 -8.86 15.94
C MET A 13 -27.17 -9.79 17.13
N ALA A 14 -27.75 -9.53 18.30
CA ALA A 14 -27.45 -10.28 19.53
C ALA A 14 -27.99 -11.72 19.51
N GLU A 15 -28.98 -12.03 18.67
CA GLU A 15 -29.60 -13.37 18.58
C GLU A 15 -28.74 -14.41 17.85
N GLN A 16 -27.69 -13.99 17.14
CA GLN A 16 -26.87 -14.90 16.31
C GLN A 16 -25.55 -15.31 16.96
N PHE A 17 -25.24 -14.81 18.16
CA PHE A 17 -23.96 -15.09 18.82
C PHE A 17 -24.17 -15.84 20.14
N PRO A 18 -23.42 -16.93 20.39
CA PRO A 18 -23.52 -17.64 21.65
C PRO A 18 -23.16 -16.72 22.81
N PRO A 19 -23.83 -16.85 23.97
CA PRO A 19 -23.56 -16.01 25.14
C PRO A 19 -22.10 -16.14 25.56
N ARG A 20 -21.48 -15.03 25.99
CA ARG A 20 -20.15 -15.08 26.60
C ARG A 20 -20.21 -16.02 27.81
N PRO A 21 -19.31 -17.02 27.90
CA PRO A 21 -19.30 -17.95 29.03
C PRO A 21 -19.12 -17.17 30.35
N SER A 22 -19.69 -17.73 31.42
CA SER A 22 -19.56 -17.17 32.76
C SER A 22 -18.10 -17.07 33.19
N ALA A 23 -17.79 -16.21 34.16
CA ALA A 23 -16.42 -15.93 34.63
C ALA A 23 -15.60 -17.16 35.07
N ARG A 24 -16.24 -18.33 35.24
CA ARG A 24 -15.58 -19.60 35.60
C ARG A 24 -15.18 -20.47 34.38
N VAL A 25 -15.65 -20.15 33.18
CA VAL A 25 -15.37 -20.90 31.95
C VAL A 25 -14.59 -20.01 31.00
N THR A 26 -13.34 -20.37 30.73
CA THR A 26 -12.55 -19.75 29.67
C THR A 26 -13.26 -19.96 28.33
N TRP A 27 -13.51 -18.88 27.60
CA TRP A 27 -14.06 -18.92 26.23
C TRP A 27 -13.21 -19.78 25.28
N TRP A 28 -11.94 -20.01 25.60
CA TRP A 28 -11.08 -20.95 24.91
C TRP A 28 -11.13 -22.33 25.56
N THR A 29 -12.03 -23.18 25.08
CA THR A 29 -12.01 -24.61 25.37
C THR A 29 -11.03 -25.34 24.45
N LYS A 30 -10.67 -26.59 24.79
CA LYS A 30 -9.77 -27.41 23.96
C LYS A 30 -10.34 -27.60 22.56
N GLU A 31 -11.65 -27.75 22.45
CA GLU A 31 -12.40 -27.93 21.19
C GLU A 31 -12.30 -26.67 20.32
N ARG A 32 -12.44 -25.48 20.92
CA ARG A 32 -12.33 -24.21 20.18
C ARG A 32 -10.91 -23.91 19.72
N VAL A 33 -9.90 -24.31 20.50
CA VAL A 33 -8.49 -24.21 20.06
C VAL A 33 -8.19 -25.21 18.95
N ALA A 34 -8.71 -26.43 19.03
CA ALA A 34 -8.60 -27.42 17.96
C ALA A 34 -9.26 -26.93 16.66
N GLU A 35 -10.44 -26.32 16.77
CA GLU A 35 -11.16 -25.74 15.63
C GLU A 35 -10.39 -24.57 15.00
N LEU A 36 -9.82 -23.69 15.83
CA LEU A 36 -8.95 -22.61 15.37
C LEU A 36 -7.75 -23.14 14.59
N ARG A 37 -7.07 -24.17 15.11
CA ARG A 37 -5.90 -24.79 14.47
C ARG A 37 -6.28 -25.45 13.13
N ARG A 38 -7.45 -26.07 13.06
CA ARG A 38 -7.96 -26.73 11.84
C ARG A 38 -8.28 -25.73 10.73
N LEU A 39 -8.91 -24.62 11.07
CA LEU A 39 -9.42 -23.66 10.09
C LEU A 39 -8.43 -22.58 9.69
N ALA A 40 -7.48 -22.22 10.57
CA ALA A 40 -6.54 -21.12 10.36
C ALA A 40 -5.76 -21.19 9.02
N PRO A 41 -5.27 -22.35 8.54
CA PRO A 41 -4.52 -22.40 7.27
C PRO A 41 -5.32 -21.93 6.05
N ASN A 42 -6.65 -22.03 6.08
CA ASN A 42 -7.53 -21.74 4.95
C ASN A 42 -8.36 -20.46 5.11
N HIS A 43 -8.38 -19.88 6.31
CA HIS A 43 -9.15 -18.69 6.62
C HIS A 43 -8.24 -17.56 7.10
N THR A 44 -8.61 -16.35 6.74
CA THR A 44 -8.03 -15.13 7.30
C THR A 44 -8.53 -14.92 8.72
N ILE A 45 -7.83 -14.08 9.50
CA ILE A 45 -8.29 -13.70 10.84
C ILE A 45 -9.66 -13.01 10.80
N ALA A 46 -9.97 -12.27 9.72
CA ALA A 46 -11.26 -11.63 9.54
C ALA A 46 -12.38 -12.65 9.32
N GLU A 47 -12.17 -13.64 8.45
CA GLU A 47 -13.13 -14.74 8.26
C GLU A 47 -13.28 -15.56 9.54
N MET A 48 -12.18 -15.82 10.27
CA MET A 48 -12.22 -16.53 11.55
C MET A 48 -13.02 -15.77 12.61
N SER A 49 -12.98 -14.44 12.59
CA SER A 49 -13.77 -13.57 13.47
C SER A 49 -15.27 -13.78 13.29
N LEU A 50 -15.70 -13.92 12.04
CA LEU A 50 -17.08 -14.26 11.68
C LEU A 50 -17.44 -15.69 12.09
N ILE A 51 -16.60 -16.67 11.76
CA ILE A 51 -16.86 -18.09 12.05
C ILE A 51 -16.96 -18.36 13.55
N MET A 52 -16.03 -17.79 14.34
CA MET A 52 -15.94 -18.06 15.77
C MET A 52 -16.79 -17.13 16.62
N GLY A 53 -17.35 -16.06 16.04
CA GLY A 53 -18.12 -15.05 16.76
C GLY A 53 -17.29 -14.29 17.80
N ALA A 54 -16.03 -13.98 17.49
CA ALA A 54 -15.13 -13.23 18.38
C ALA A 54 -14.35 -12.17 17.63
N SER A 55 -13.85 -11.16 18.35
CA SER A 55 -13.06 -10.11 17.73
C SER A 55 -11.76 -10.65 17.15
N THR A 56 -11.31 -10.03 16.06
CA THR A 56 -10.03 -10.34 15.39
C THR A 56 -8.84 -10.28 16.36
N THR A 57 -8.89 -9.39 17.36
CA THR A 57 -7.88 -9.27 18.42
C THR A 57 -7.84 -10.51 19.31
N VAL A 58 -8.98 -10.99 19.80
CA VAL A 58 -9.04 -12.18 20.68
C VAL A 58 -8.51 -13.41 19.98
N ILE A 59 -8.90 -13.59 18.71
CA ILE A 59 -8.46 -14.69 17.86
C ILE A 59 -6.95 -14.60 17.60
N ARG A 60 -6.44 -13.41 17.28
CA ARG A 60 -5.00 -13.18 17.07
C ARG A 60 -4.19 -13.52 18.32
N SER A 61 -4.56 -12.97 19.48
CA SER A 61 -3.80 -13.20 20.72
C SER A 61 -3.76 -14.68 21.10
N LYS A 62 -4.85 -15.42 20.90
CA LYS A 62 -4.83 -16.86 21.14
C LYS A 62 -4.00 -17.61 20.10
N ALA A 63 -4.11 -17.28 18.83
CA ALA A 63 -3.30 -17.92 17.80
C ALA A 63 -1.80 -17.69 18.02
N GLU A 64 -1.41 -16.48 18.46
CA GLU A 64 -0.03 -16.16 18.85
C GLU A 64 0.43 -17.03 20.04
N TYR A 65 -0.40 -17.15 21.08
CA TYR A 65 -0.11 -18.01 22.24
C TYR A 65 0.03 -19.49 21.87
N GLU A 66 -0.78 -20.00 20.94
CA GLU A 66 -0.80 -21.42 20.53
C GLU A 66 0.10 -21.73 19.33
N GLY A 67 0.82 -20.75 18.79
CA GLY A 67 1.68 -20.89 17.61
C GLY A 67 0.92 -21.19 16.30
N ILE A 68 -0.32 -20.74 16.16
CA ILE A 68 -1.18 -21.04 15.00
C ILE A 68 -1.02 -19.95 13.93
N LEU A 69 -0.73 -20.36 12.70
CA LEU A 69 -0.59 -19.47 11.54
C LEU A 69 -1.85 -19.47 10.67
N PHE A 70 -2.27 -18.28 10.26
CA PHE A 70 -3.42 -18.10 9.36
C PHE A 70 -3.04 -18.05 7.89
N LYS A 71 -4.03 -18.25 7.02
CA LYS A 71 -3.95 -17.94 5.59
C LYS A 71 -3.47 -16.50 5.39
N LYS A 72 -2.34 -16.35 4.69
CA LYS A 72 -1.84 -15.03 4.29
C LYS A 72 -2.61 -14.53 3.08
N VAL A 73 -3.26 -13.37 3.19
CA VAL A 73 -3.78 -12.66 2.02
C VAL A 73 -2.59 -12.10 1.24
N ARG A 74 -2.39 -12.58 0.01
CA ARG A 74 -1.42 -11.98 -0.91
C ARG A 74 -2.17 -11.00 -1.82
N HIS A 75 -2.02 -9.70 -1.56
CA HIS A 75 -2.27 -8.70 -2.59
C HIS A 75 -1.10 -8.75 -3.58
N HIS A 76 -1.10 -9.76 -4.45
CA HIS A 76 -0.08 -9.94 -5.47
C HIS A 76 -0.56 -9.31 -6.76
N ILE A 77 -0.02 -8.14 -7.07
CA ILE A 77 -0.08 -7.59 -8.42
C ILE A 77 1.20 -8.06 -9.11
N PRO A 78 1.11 -8.78 -10.25
CA PRO A 78 2.28 -9.16 -11.03
C PRO A 78 3.17 -7.96 -11.30
N LYS A 79 4.49 -8.15 -11.20
CA LYS A 79 5.47 -7.05 -11.32
C LYS A 79 5.31 -6.27 -12.63
N GLU A 80 5.07 -6.95 -13.74
CA GLU A 80 4.86 -6.32 -15.06
C GLU A 80 3.59 -5.48 -15.12
N GLN A 81 2.49 -5.97 -14.54
CA GLN A 81 1.24 -5.21 -14.47
C GLN A 81 1.41 -3.97 -13.58
N ALA A 82 2.06 -4.12 -12.43
CA ALA A 82 2.40 -3.00 -11.56
C ALA A 82 3.30 -1.98 -12.26
N ARG A 83 4.30 -2.45 -13.04
CA ARG A 83 5.21 -1.59 -13.80
C ARG A 83 4.46 -0.77 -14.84
N SER A 84 3.56 -1.39 -15.61
CA SER A 84 2.75 -0.72 -16.63
C SER A 84 1.85 0.36 -16.03
N ILE A 85 1.11 0.02 -14.97
CA ILE A 85 0.23 0.96 -14.26
C ILE A 85 1.04 2.14 -13.71
N LEU A 86 2.11 1.85 -12.97
CA LEU A 86 2.89 2.90 -12.32
C LEU A 86 3.61 3.80 -13.33
N ARG A 87 4.09 3.27 -14.46
CA ARG A 87 4.68 4.12 -15.53
C ARG A 87 3.67 5.10 -16.11
N LYS A 88 2.42 4.66 -16.32
CA LYS A 88 1.37 5.50 -16.90
C LYS A 88 1.06 6.74 -16.05
N TYR A 89 1.09 6.58 -14.72
CA TYR A 89 0.66 7.61 -13.76
C TYR A 89 1.82 8.28 -12.99
N ALA A 90 3.04 7.75 -13.09
CA ALA A 90 4.23 8.34 -12.47
C ALA A 90 4.39 9.81 -12.88
N GLY A 91 4.61 10.68 -11.89
CA GLY A 91 4.76 12.12 -12.12
C GLY A 91 3.47 12.92 -12.27
N LYS A 92 2.34 12.25 -12.50
CA LYS A 92 1.02 12.86 -12.69
C LYS A 92 0.17 12.75 -11.45
N LEU A 93 0.12 11.54 -10.87
CA LEU A 93 -0.68 11.23 -9.69
C LEU A 93 0.20 10.82 -8.52
N SER A 94 -0.27 11.12 -7.32
CA SER A 94 0.28 10.65 -6.05
C SER A 94 -0.03 9.17 -5.81
N ALA A 95 0.70 8.55 -4.89
CA ALA A 95 0.45 7.16 -4.50
C ALA A 95 -0.95 6.94 -3.92
N ALA A 96 -1.55 7.96 -3.31
CA ALA A 96 -2.90 7.89 -2.75
C ALA A 96 -3.96 7.90 -3.87
N GLU A 97 -3.84 8.83 -4.82
CA GLU A 97 -4.72 8.91 -6.00
C GLU A 97 -4.65 7.62 -6.83
N ILE A 98 -3.45 7.07 -7.04
CA ILE A 98 -3.28 5.77 -7.71
C ILE A 98 -3.91 4.65 -6.88
N GLY A 99 -3.74 4.67 -5.56
CA GLY A 99 -4.37 3.68 -4.67
C GLY A 99 -5.88 3.67 -4.80
N GLU A 100 -6.50 4.84 -4.81
CA GLU A 100 -7.94 5.01 -4.97
C GLU A 100 -8.45 4.48 -6.32
N LEU A 101 -7.75 4.78 -7.42
CA LEU A 101 -8.11 4.27 -8.76
C LEU A 101 -8.14 2.75 -8.85
N PHE A 102 -7.33 2.05 -8.07
CA PHE A 102 -7.17 0.58 -8.15
C PHE A 102 -7.67 -0.16 -6.90
N GLY A 103 -8.28 0.52 -5.93
CA GLY A 103 -8.72 -0.08 -4.66
C GLY A 103 -7.57 -0.62 -3.81
N LEU A 104 -6.39 0.00 -3.88
CA LEU A 104 -5.17 -0.41 -3.20
C LEU A 104 -4.78 0.58 -2.12
N SER A 105 -4.19 0.09 -1.04
CA SER A 105 -3.61 0.98 -0.04
C SER A 105 -2.43 1.77 -0.61
N THR A 106 -2.29 3.03 -0.19
CA THR A 106 -1.12 3.88 -0.50
C THR A 106 0.20 3.18 -0.20
N LYS A 107 0.26 2.41 0.89
CA LYS A 107 1.43 1.59 1.28
C LYS A 107 1.76 0.52 0.24
N THR A 108 0.72 -0.14 -0.31
CA THR A 108 0.89 -1.12 -1.39
C THR A 108 1.49 -0.45 -2.62
N ILE A 109 0.98 0.73 -3.02
CA ILE A 109 1.48 1.48 -4.17
C ILE A 109 2.96 1.87 -4.00
N TYR A 110 3.34 2.41 -2.84
CA TYR A 110 4.75 2.73 -2.58
C TYR A 110 5.65 1.50 -2.64
N ARG A 111 5.20 0.36 -2.11
CA ARG A 111 5.94 -0.90 -2.18
C ARG A 111 6.10 -1.38 -3.62
N LEU A 112 5.06 -1.28 -4.44
CA LEU A 112 5.13 -1.61 -5.86
C LEU A 112 6.14 -0.69 -6.57
N ALA A 113 6.05 0.62 -6.33
CA ALA A 113 6.95 1.62 -6.91
C ALA A 113 8.42 1.42 -6.51
N GLN A 114 8.68 0.99 -5.28
CA GLN A 114 10.03 0.61 -4.83
C GLN A 114 10.51 -0.66 -5.55
N ASN A 115 9.68 -1.70 -5.59
CA ASN A 115 10.03 -2.99 -6.22
C ASN A 115 10.20 -2.92 -7.74
N THR A 116 9.50 -2.01 -8.41
CA THR A 116 9.62 -1.76 -9.86
C THR A 116 10.63 -0.67 -10.17
N GLY A 117 11.19 -0.02 -9.15
CA GLY A 117 12.04 1.14 -9.36
C GLY A 117 11.33 2.27 -10.10
N ILE A 118 10.03 2.54 -9.88
CA ILE A 118 9.29 3.69 -10.48
C ILE A 118 9.04 4.81 -9.46
N SER A 119 9.33 6.07 -9.82
CA SER A 119 9.21 7.19 -8.89
C SER A 119 7.85 7.86 -9.06
N LEU A 120 7.12 8.08 -7.97
CA LEU A 120 5.78 8.68 -7.99
C LEU A 120 5.78 10.17 -7.63
N GLN A 121 6.95 10.78 -7.49
CA GLN A 121 7.04 12.22 -7.23
C GLN A 121 6.55 13.01 -8.44
N ARG A 122 5.71 14.03 -8.20
CA ARG A 122 5.18 14.92 -9.24
C ARG A 122 6.27 15.83 -9.81
N TYR A 123 6.18 16.15 -11.10
CA TYR A 123 7.09 17.05 -11.80
C TYR A 123 6.34 17.95 -12.78
N GLY A 124 7.01 18.99 -13.30
CA GLY A 124 6.39 19.97 -14.18
C GLY A 124 5.17 20.60 -13.51
N ASP A 125 4.10 20.81 -14.28
CA ASP A 125 2.84 21.42 -13.85
C ASP A 125 2.15 20.65 -12.72
N ASN A 126 2.50 19.37 -12.53
CA ASN A 126 1.94 18.57 -11.46
C ASN A 126 2.60 18.84 -10.11
N HIS A 127 3.75 19.52 -10.05
CA HIS A 127 4.38 19.84 -8.77
C HIS A 127 3.80 21.14 -8.20
N HIS A 128 3.44 21.14 -6.91
CA HIS A 128 2.93 22.35 -6.22
C HIS A 128 3.89 23.56 -6.24
N SER A 129 5.15 23.36 -6.62
CA SER A 129 6.19 24.40 -6.71
C SER A 129 6.84 24.36 -8.11
N ALA A 130 6.04 24.02 -9.13
CA ALA A 130 6.48 23.98 -10.51
C ALA A 130 7.08 25.33 -10.91
N LYS A 131 8.31 25.29 -11.44
CA LYS A 131 8.98 26.47 -12.01
C LYS A 131 8.97 26.46 -13.54
N VAL A 132 8.60 25.31 -14.12
CA VAL A 132 8.82 24.93 -15.50
C VAL A 132 7.69 24.01 -15.92
N SER A 133 7.23 24.14 -17.16
CA SER A 133 6.10 23.35 -17.67
C SER A 133 6.45 21.86 -17.75
N SER A 134 5.43 21.00 -17.82
CA SER A 134 5.65 19.57 -18.06
C SER A 134 6.37 19.33 -19.40
N ASN A 135 6.09 20.14 -20.41
CA ASN A 135 6.70 20.02 -21.74
C ASN A 135 8.21 20.31 -21.70
N ASP A 136 8.61 21.38 -21.03
CA ASP A 136 10.01 21.77 -20.90
C ASP A 136 10.81 20.76 -20.04
N VAL A 137 10.15 20.14 -19.06
CA VAL A 137 10.73 19.04 -18.29
C VAL A 137 11.02 17.83 -19.16
N GLU A 138 10.11 17.45 -20.06
CA GLU A 138 10.34 16.35 -21.01
C GLU A 138 11.40 16.72 -22.05
N LEU A 139 11.42 17.95 -22.53
CA LEU A 139 12.46 18.44 -23.44
C LEU A 139 13.85 18.36 -22.81
N CYS A 140 14.01 18.79 -21.55
CA CYS A 140 15.27 18.66 -20.82
C CYS A 140 15.75 17.19 -20.72
N ARG A 141 14.81 16.23 -20.63
CA ARG A 141 15.13 14.80 -20.54
C ARG A 141 15.52 14.23 -21.90
N ALA A 142 14.75 14.53 -22.94
CA ALA A 142 15.03 14.10 -24.31
C ALA A 142 16.42 14.55 -24.77
N LEU A 143 16.76 15.83 -24.54
CA LEU A 143 18.10 16.37 -24.85
C LEU A 143 19.22 15.62 -24.10
N TYR A 144 18.99 15.25 -22.84
CA TYR A 144 19.98 14.49 -22.08
C TYR A 144 20.12 13.03 -22.59
N GLU A 145 19.01 12.40 -22.98
CA GLU A 145 19.03 11.08 -23.62
C GLU A 145 19.78 11.08 -24.94
N GLU A 146 19.72 12.18 -25.70
CA GLU A 146 20.53 12.43 -26.90
C GLU A 146 22.01 12.74 -26.60
N GLY A 147 22.40 12.79 -25.32
CA GLY A 147 23.78 12.99 -24.89
C GLY A 147 24.19 14.46 -24.72
N VAL A 148 23.25 15.41 -24.78
CA VAL A 148 23.55 16.82 -24.57
C VAL A 148 23.98 17.05 -23.11
N PRO A 149 25.12 17.73 -22.86
CA PRO A 149 25.58 17.98 -21.50
C PRO A 149 24.60 18.86 -20.71
N VAL A 150 24.43 18.54 -19.42
CA VAL A 150 23.54 19.26 -18.48
C VAL A 150 23.82 20.77 -18.44
N THR A 151 25.08 21.19 -18.63
CA THR A 151 25.46 22.61 -18.70
C THR A 151 24.82 23.30 -19.89
N ILE A 152 24.90 22.69 -21.07
CA ILE A 152 24.33 23.22 -22.30
C ILE A 152 22.81 23.27 -22.22
N ILE A 153 22.18 22.22 -21.68
CA ILE A 153 20.72 22.21 -21.46
C ILE A 153 20.31 23.34 -20.51
N ALA A 154 21.03 23.52 -19.41
CA ALA A 154 20.75 24.60 -18.45
C ALA A 154 20.87 26.00 -19.06
N GLU A 155 21.90 26.22 -19.87
CA GLU A 155 22.08 27.49 -20.60
C GLU A 155 20.98 27.71 -21.63
N LYS A 156 20.66 26.71 -22.45
CA LYS A 156 19.66 26.82 -23.53
C LYS A 156 18.22 26.93 -23.04
N MET A 157 17.92 26.28 -21.93
CA MET A 157 16.59 26.34 -21.29
C MET A 157 16.46 27.52 -20.33
N GLU A 158 17.53 28.28 -20.10
CA GLU A 158 17.60 29.36 -19.11
C GLU A 158 17.23 28.90 -17.69
N LEU A 159 17.61 27.66 -17.34
CA LEU A 159 17.29 27.02 -16.07
C LEU A 159 18.53 26.86 -15.18
N PRO A 160 18.38 26.90 -13.85
CA PRO A 160 19.48 26.60 -12.95
C PRO A 160 20.03 25.19 -13.21
N LYS A 161 21.36 25.05 -13.37
CA LYS A 161 22.02 23.74 -13.56
C LYS A 161 21.62 22.71 -12.50
N ARG A 162 21.38 23.15 -11.26
CA ARG A 162 20.87 22.29 -10.17
C ARG A 162 19.46 21.77 -10.46
N TYR A 163 18.59 22.60 -10.99
CA TYR A 163 17.23 22.22 -11.37
C TYR A 163 17.25 21.22 -12.53
N VAL A 164 18.00 21.53 -13.60
CA VAL A 164 18.17 20.61 -14.74
C VAL A 164 18.77 19.28 -14.29
N SER A 165 19.79 19.30 -13.43
CA SER A 165 20.32 18.08 -12.81
C SER A 165 19.28 17.31 -12.00
N GLN A 166 18.34 17.97 -11.31
CA GLN A 166 17.28 17.29 -10.57
C GLN A 166 16.25 16.65 -11.51
N VAL A 167 15.84 17.36 -12.55
CA VAL A 167 14.94 16.87 -13.60
C VAL A 167 15.54 15.66 -14.31
N ILE A 168 16.83 15.71 -14.64
CA ILE A 168 17.57 14.63 -15.31
C ILE A 168 17.90 13.47 -14.37
N ARG A 169 18.46 13.73 -13.18
CA ARG A 169 18.78 12.68 -12.19
C ARG A 169 17.54 11.99 -11.65
N PHE A 170 16.35 12.55 -11.87
CA PHE A 170 15.10 11.83 -11.62
C PHE A 170 14.99 10.58 -12.50
N TYR A 171 15.43 10.65 -13.75
CA TYR A 171 15.68 9.50 -14.63
C TYR A 171 16.92 8.71 -14.17
N GLY A 172 18.01 9.41 -13.83
CA GLY A 172 19.29 8.78 -13.44
C GLY A 172 19.29 7.97 -12.13
N ARG A 173 18.35 8.22 -11.19
CA ARG A 173 18.15 7.36 -10.00
C ARG A 173 17.57 5.99 -10.34
N LYS A 174 17.11 5.82 -11.59
CA LYS A 174 16.36 4.67 -12.11
C LYS A 174 16.79 4.38 -13.54
N ARG A 175 18.08 4.07 -13.74
CA ARG A 175 18.40 3.19 -14.86
C ARG A 175 17.66 1.89 -14.59
N ASP A 176 16.77 1.53 -15.50
CA ASP A 176 16.25 0.18 -15.61
C ASP A 176 17.48 -0.75 -15.52
N LEU A 177 17.59 -1.49 -14.41
CA LEU A 177 18.47 -2.66 -14.40
C LEU A 177 17.85 -3.59 -15.46
N GLN A 178 18.51 -3.66 -16.61
CA GLN A 178 18.24 -4.65 -17.65
C GLN A 178 18.29 -6.05 -17.05
#